data_AF-A0A238YX66-F1
#
_entry.id   AF-A0A238YX66-F1
#
_cell.length_a   1.000
_cell.length_b   1.000
_cell.length_c   1.000
_cell.angle_alpha   90.00
_cell.angle_beta   90.00
_cell.angle_gamma   90.00
#
_symmetry.space_group_name_H-M   'P 1'
#
loop_
_entity.id
_entity.type
_entity.pdbx_description
1 polymer ?
#
loop_
_entity_poly.entity_id
_entity_poly.type
_entity_poly.pdbx_seq_one_letter_code
_entity_poly.pdbx_strand_id
1 'polypeptide(L)'
;MTVFSLLLTCMIAIGSPGLDAWRWPLGPPAPQVVRGFSPPAVPWGAGHRGVDLAARPGQAVHAAGPGRVAYAGDLAGRGVVAIDHGVLRTTYLPVRPSVHTGRRVTSGARIGVLQRGLLHCPMACLHWGLRRGALYLNPLNLVQRQVRLLPLWHQPTPTATATPRPVDSPSRQPRMALRDAATATGGALSGMLLAFALAFAWRRTRLRFRMHRRRRQPPGVINLSQERHLRRAP
;
A
#
# COMPACT_ATOMS: atom_id res chain seq x y z
N MET A 1 -22.47 2.37 30.85
CA MET A 1 -22.45 1.69 29.54
C MET A 1 -22.21 2.67 28.38
N THR A 2 -21.23 3.57 28.52
CA THR A 2 -20.97 4.65 27.52
C THR A 2 -19.52 4.70 27.06
N VAL A 3 -18.59 4.14 27.85
CA VAL A 3 -17.16 4.11 27.54
C VAL A 3 -16.80 3.04 26.49
N PHE A 4 -17.53 1.93 26.47
CA PHE A 4 -17.30 0.85 25.51
C PHE A 4 -17.73 1.21 24.07
N SER A 5 -18.75 2.06 23.92
CA SER A 5 -19.18 2.58 22.61
C SER A 5 -18.20 3.61 22.04
N LEU A 6 -17.47 4.36 22.88
CA LEU A 6 -16.43 5.31 22.44
C LEU A 6 -15.15 4.62 21.94
N LEU A 7 -14.80 3.45 22.49
CA LEU A 7 -13.64 2.68 22.04
C LEU A 7 -13.90 1.89 20.75
N LEU A 8 -15.15 1.54 20.46
CA LEU A 8 -15.51 0.75 19.27
C LEU A 8 -15.55 1.59 17.98
N THR A 9 -15.79 2.90 18.07
CA THR A 9 -15.76 3.82 16.91
C THR A 9 -14.35 4.24 16.49
N CYS A 10 -13.33 4.06 17.34
CA CYS A 10 -11.95 4.49 17.04
C CYS A 10 -11.11 3.46 16.26
N MET A 11 -11.61 2.23 16.09
CA MET A 11 -10.85 1.13 15.47
C MET A 11 -11.04 0.98 13.95
N ILE A 12 -11.86 1.80 13.30
CA ILE A 12 -12.22 1.63 11.87
C ILE A 12 -11.90 2.89 11.07
N ALA A 13 -10.63 3.31 11.04
CA ALA A 13 -10.14 4.26 10.03
C ALA A 13 -8.61 4.28 9.92
N ILE A 14 -7.96 3.13 9.68
CA ILE A 14 -6.65 3.17 9.00
C ILE A 14 -6.95 2.91 7.53
N GLY A 15 -7.60 3.88 6.89
CA GLY A 15 -7.68 3.92 5.44
C GLY A 15 -6.26 3.98 4.88
N SER A 16 -5.97 3.17 3.88
CA SER A 16 -4.75 3.37 3.09
C SER A 16 -4.76 4.81 2.56
N PRO A 17 -3.62 5.53 2.54
CA PRO A 17 -3.58 6.87 1.98
C PRO A 17 -4.14 6.83 0.55
N GLY A 18 -5.09 7.72 0.23
CA GLY A 18 -5.58 7.91 -1.14
C GLY A 18 -4.44 8.29 -2.09
N LEU A 19 -4.64 8.19 -3.41
CA LEU A 19 -3.56 8.47 -4.38
C LEU A 19 -3.00 9.90 -4.27
N ASP A 20 -3.83 10.87 -3.86
CA ASP A 20 -3.39 12.27 -3.63
C ASP A 20 -2.50 12.44 -2.38
N ALA A 21 -2.32 11.38 -1.59
CA ALA A 21 -1.48 11.39 -0.41
C ALA A 21 0.00 11.05 -0.71
N TRP A 22 0.33 10.66 -1.94
CA TRP A 22 1.68 10.26 -2.32
C TRP A 22 2.40 11.34 -3.11
N ARG A 23 3.68 11.55 -2.81
CA ARG A 23 4.52 12.52 -3.50
C ARG A 23 5.94 11.99 -3.70
N TRP A 24 6.65 12.61 -4.64
CA TRP A 24 8.06 12.34 -4.83
C TRP A 24 8.85 12.62 -3.54
N PRO A 25 9.83 11.76 -3.19
CA PRO A 25 10.65 11.97 -1.99
C PRO A 25 11.73 13.04 -2.18
N LEU A 26 11.90 13.55 -3.39
CA LEU A 26 12.79 14.65 -3.77
C LEU A 26 12.00 15.68 -4.56
N GLY A 27 12.48 16.93 -4.55
CA GLY A 27 11.85 18.03 -5.28
C GLY A 27 10.80 18.79 -4.44
N PRO A 28 9.96 19.62 -5.09
CA PRO A 28 9.84 19.83 -6.54
C PRO A 28 11.10 20.44 -7.21
N PRO A 29 11.30 20.27 -8.54
CA PRO A 29 10.50 19.46 -9.48
C PRO A 29 10.70 17.95 -9.28
N ALA A 30 9.91 17.12 -9.98
CA ALA A 30 10.05 15.67 -9.92
C ALA A 30 11.49 15.25 -10.32
N PRO A 31 12.12 14.32 -9.57
CA PRO A 31 13.48 13.89 -9.85
C PRO A 31 13.54 12.99 -11.10
N GLN A 32 14.67 13.03 -11.80
CA GLN A 32 14.97 12.05 -12.84
C GLN A 32 15.19 10.66 -12.23
N VAL A 33 14.57 9.64 -12.81
CA VAL A 33 14.85 8.24 -12.49
C VAL A 33 16.10 7.81 -13.24
N VAL A 34 17.18 7.46 -12.53
CA VAL A 34 18.45 7.02 -13.12
C VAL A 34 18.56 5.50 -13.20
N ARG A 35 17.80 4.77 -12.38
CA ARG A 35 17.68 3.31 -12.46
C ARG A 35 16.27 2.86 -12.07
N GLY A 36 15.65 2.09 -12.96
CA GLY A 36 14.29 1.56 -12.78
C GLY A 36 14.21 0.33 -11.88
N PHE A 37 13.00 0.01 -11.45
CA PHE A 37 12.69 -1.19 -10.66
C PHE A 37 12.89 -2.46 -11.49
N SER A 38 13.62 -3.43 -10.94
CA SER A 38 13.94 -4.70 -11.58
C SER A 38 13.98 -5.78 -10.50
N PRO A 39 12.83 -6.35 -10.08
CA PRO A 39 12.81 -7.27 -8.96
C PRO A 39 13.61 -8.54 -9.27
N PRO A 40 14.25 -9.15 -8.27
CA PRO A 40 14.97 -10.39 -8.48
C PRO A 40 14.00 -11.54 -8.77
N ALA A 41 14.40 -12.47 -9.64
CA ALA A 41 13.61 -13.66 -9.98
C ALA A 41 13.38 -14.59 -8.78
N VAL A 42 14.29 -14.57 -7.81
CA VAL A 42 14.20 -15.34 -6.55
C VAL A 42 14.44 -14.41 -5.35
N PRO A 43 13.94 -14.75 -4.14
CA PRO A 43 13.94 -13.83 -3.00
C PRO A 43 15.29 -13.22 -2.59
N TRP A 44 16.40 -13.88 -2.92
CA TRP A 44 17.78 -13.45 -2.60
C TRP A 44 18.65 -13.24 -3.85
N GLY A 45 18.04 -13.27 -5.04
CA GLY A 45 18.75 -13.08 -6.30
C GLY A 45 19.15 -11.63 -6.53
N ALA A 46 19.97 -11.44 -7.57
CA ALA A 46 20.32 -10.13 -8.09
C ALA A 46 19.09 -9.40 -8.64
N GLY A 47 19.08 -8.08 -8.49
CA GLY A 47 17.99 -7.23 -8.93
C GLY A 47 18.04 -5.87 -8.26
N HIS A 48 17.10 -5.01 -8.62
CA HIS A 48 16.88 -3.68 -8.10
C HIS A 48 15.50 -3.57 -7.45
N ARG A 49 15.48 -3.58 -6.11
CA ARG A 49 14.26 -3.68 -5.27
C ARG A 49 13.61 -2.31 -4.95
N GLY A 50 13.88 -1.34 -5.80
CA GLY A 50 13.40 0.03 -5.70
C GLY A 50 13.73 0.78 -6.99
N VAL A 51 13.78 2.10 -6.92
CA VAL A 51 14.30 2.96 -8.00
C VAL A 51 15.38 3.87 -7.45
N ASP A 52 16.28 4.29 -8.33
CA ASP A 52 17.29 5.28 -8.00
C ASP A 52 16.90 6.62 -8.64
N LEU A 53 16.88 7.66 -7.82
CA LEU A 53 16.50 9.01 -8.21
C LEU A 53 17.74 9.90 -8.18
N ALA A 54 17.98 10.66 -9.25
CA ALA A 54 19.06 11.64 -9.30
C ALA A 54 18.93 12.63 -8.14
N ALA A 55 19.99 12.80 -7.37
CA ALA A 55 19.97 13.64 -6.18
C ALA A 55 21.36 14.20 -5.87
N ARG A 56 21.41 15.34 -5.20
CA ARG A 56 22.67 15.94 -4.73
C ARG A 56 22.91 15.57 -3.27
N PRO A 57 24.15 15.32 -2.83
CA PRO A 57 24.40 15.15 -1.41
C PRO A 57 23.97 16.37 -0.61
N GLY A 58 23.38 16.16 0.57
CA GLY A 58 22.78 17.22 1.38
C GLY A 58 21.38 17.65 0.95
N GLN A 59 20.88 17.20 -0.22
CA GLN A 59 19.52 17.49 -0.66
C GLN A 59 18.49 16.93 0.32
N ALA A 60 17.45 17.71 0.61
CA ALA A 60 16.38 17.30 1.49
C ALA A 60 15.61 16.09 0.93
N VAL A 61 15.35 15.12 1.80
CA VAL A 61 14.55 13.92 1.49
C VAL A 61 13.26 13.98 2.30
N HIS A 62 12.14 13.70 1.64
CA HIS A 62 10.80 13.82 2.21
C HIS A 62 10.08 12.47 2.25
N ALA A 63 9.18 12.31 3.22
CA ALA A 63 8.27 11.18 3.28
C ALA A 63 7.37 11.18 2.03
N ALA A 64 7.34 10.05 1.33
CA ALA A 64 6.52 9.92 0.12
C ALA A 64 5.02 9.89 0.46
N GLY A 65 4.64 9.40 1.63
CA GLY A 65 3.26 9.36 2.10
C GLY A 65 3.17 9.43 3.62
N PRO A 66 1.96 9.61 4.19
CA PRO A 66 1.78 9.68 5.62
C PRO A 66 1.98 8.30 6.26
N GLY A 67 2.57 8.25 7.45
CA GLY A 67 2.89 6.97 8.09
C GLY A 67 3.59 7.11 9.43
N ARG A 68 4.14 5.98 9.90
CA ARG A 68 4.97 5.92 11.11
C ARG A 68 6.36 5.43 10.75
N VAL A 69 7.39 6.13 11.22
CA VAL A 69 8.79 5.74 11.03
C VAL A 69 9.02 4.40 11.73
N ALA A 70 9.30 3.37 10.95
CA ALA A 70 9.61 2.02 11.42
C ALA A 70 11.09 1.86 11.76
N TYR A 71 11.96 2.63 11.09
CA TYR A 71 13.40 2.64 11.32
C TYR A 71 13.98 3.98 10.86
N ALA A 72 14.95 4.49 11.60
CA ALA A 72 15.77 5.64 11.23
C ALA A 72 17.14 5.50 11.90
N GLY A 73 18.19 5.25 11.11
CA GLY A 73 19.55 5.08 11.63
C GLY A 73 20.50 4.47 10.62
N ASP A 74 21.72 4.14 11.05
CA ASP A 74 22.72 3.48 10.23
C ASP A 74 22.51 1.97 10.17
N LEU A 75 22.40 1.44 8.95
CA LEU A 75 22.27 0.03 8.64
C LEU A 75 23.35 -0.37 7.62
N ALA A 76 24.26 -1.26 8.03
CA ALA A 76 25.38 -1.70 7.21
C ALA A 76 26.20 -0.53 6.61
N GLY A 77 26.50 0.47 7.45
CA GLY A 77 27.30 1.65 7.08
C GLY A 77 26.56 2.71 6.25
N ARG A 78 25.22 2.66 6.22
CA ARG A 78 24.39 3.55 5.40
C ARG A 78 23.21 4.06 6.22
N GLY A 79 22.93 5.35 6.15
CA GLY A 79 21.72 5.90 6.73
C GLY A 79 20.48 5.39 6.00
N VAL A 80 19.54 4.81 6.74
CA VAL A 80 18.28 4.29 6.22
C VAL A 80 17.13 4.89 7.01
N VAL A 81 16.10 5.33 6.28
CA VAL A 81 14.77 5.61 6.85
C VAL A 81 13.76 4.64 6.26
N ALA A 82 12.90 4.06 7.09
CA ALA A 82 11.80 3.23 6.65
C ALA A 82 10.49 3.72 7.28
N ILE A 83 9.43 3.85 6.49
CA ILE A 83 8.13 4.36 6.94
C ILE A 83 7.05 3.33 6.64
N ASP A 84 6.28 2.97 7.66
CA ASP A 84 5.07 2.15 7.55
C ASP A 84 3.85 3.01 7.21
N HIS A 85 3.12 2.60 6.20
CA HIS A 85 1.91 3.26 5.68
C HIS A 85 0.69 2.31 5.75
N GLY A 86 0.64 1.46 6.77
CA GLY A 86 -0.33 0.35 6.86
C GLY A 86 0.22 -0.90 6.19
N VAL A 87 -0.37 -1.33 5.07
CA VAL A 87 0.09 -2.55 4.35
C VAL A 87 1.35 -2.33 3.52
N LEU A 88 1.71 -1.07 3.27
CA LEU A 88 2.88 -0.67 2.50
C LEU A 88 4.00 -0.16 3.42
N ARG A 89 5.25 -0.38 3.01
CA ARG A 89 6.43 0.26 3.59
C ARG A 89 7.30 0.87 2.51
N THR A 90 7.72 2.11 2.70
CA THR A 90 8.75 2.75 1.89
C THR A 90 10.10 2.74 2.60
N THR A 91 11.19 2.73 1.84
CA THR A 91 12.57 2.79 2.36
C THR A 91 13.39 3.81 1.58
N TYR A 92 14.22 4.57 2.28
CA TYR A 92 15.02 5.67 1.73
C TYR A 92 16.47 5.51 2.14
N LEU A 93 17.40 5.47 1.18
CA LEU A 93 18.84 5.43 1.44
C LEU A 93 19.67 5.99 0.27
N PRO A 94 20.88 6.51 0.51
CA PRO A 94 21.48 6.76 1.82
C PRO A 94 21.00 8.10 2.40
N VAL A 95 20.36 8.08 3.56
CA VAL A 95 19.74 9.26 4.20
C VAL A 95 20.24 9.43 5.62
N ARG A 96 20.80 10.60 5.93
CA ARG A 96 21.06 11.01 7.32
C ARG A 96 19.72 11.43 7.93
N PRO A 97 19.14 10.66 8.88
CA PRO A 97 17.79 10.91 9.34
C PRO A 97 17.68 12.20 10.16
N SER A 98 16.57 12.92 10.01
CA SER A 98 16.13 14.00 10.91
C SER A 98 14.89 13.61 11.73
N VAL A 99 14.56 12.31 11.70
CA VAL A 99 13.43 11.69 12.39
C VAL A 99 13.92 10.48 13.16
N HIS A 100 13.11 10.02 14.12
CA HIS A 100 13.40 8.84 14.93
C HIS A 100 12.29 7.80 14.77
N THR A 101 12.62 6.54 15.09
CA THR A 101 11.66 5.44 15.13
C THR A 101 10.43 5.80 15.98
N GLY A 102 9.26 5.37 15.53
CA GLY A 102 7.97 5.66 16.17
C GLY A 102 7.36 7.01 15.80
N ARG A 103 8.11 7.97 15.23
CA ARG A 103 7.56 9.27 14.84
C ARG A 103 6.48 9.12 13.77
N ARG A 104 5.36 9.84 13.89
CA ARG A 104 4.37 9.99 12.81
C ARG A 104 4.84 11.07 11.85
N VAL A 105 4.66 10.83 10.56
CA VAL A 105 5.00 11.78 9.49
C VAL A 105 3.82 11.92 8.56
N THR A 106 3.62 13.13 8.06
CA THR A 106 2.70 13.41 6.95
C THR A 106 3.43 13.22 5.64
N SER A 107 2.68 13.09 4.55
CA SER A 107 3.25 13.18 3.21
C SER A 107 4.05 14.48 3.09
N GLY A 108 5.26 14.40 2.54
CA GLY A 108 6.16 15.55 2.33
C GLY A 108 6.86 16.08 3.56
N ALA A 109 6.64 15.49 4.74
CA ALA A 109 7.45 15.81 5.89
C ALA A 109 8.93 15.48 5.60
N ARG A 110 9.83 16.42 5.88
CA ARG A 110 11.27 16.20 5.75
C ARG A 110 11.71 15.08 6.72
N ILE A 111 12.36 14.06 6.18
CA ILE A 111 12.84 12.89 6.94
C ILE A 111 14.36 12.85 7.07
N GLY A 112 15.07 13.70 6.32
CA GLY A 112 16.52 13.81 6.44
C GLY A 112 17.14 14.56 5.26
N VAL A 113 18.41 14.26 5.04
CA VAL A 113 19.17 14.71 3.87
C VAL A 113 19.91 13.54 3.25
N LEU A 114 20.11 13.58 1.93
CA LEU A 114 20.90 12.59 1.24
C LEU A 114 22.35 12.61 1.75
N GLN A 115 22.89 11.45 2.11
CA GLN A 115 24.31 11.32 2.46
C GLN A 115 25.18 11.35 1.20
N ARG A 116 26.46 11.69 1.38
CA ARG A 116 27.49 11.52 0.34
C ARG A 116 27.83 10.04 0.21
N GLY A 117 27.96 9.55 -1.02
CA GLY A 117 28.46 8.20 -1.31
C GLY A 117 28.11 7.71 -2.71
N LEU A 118 29.11 7.19 -3.43
CA LEU A 118 28.97 6.54 -4.74
C LEU A 118 28.80 5.03 -4.55
N LEU A 119 27.78 4.62 -3.80
CA LEU A 119 27.65 3.23 -3.37
C LEU A 119 27.26 2.29 -4.52
N HIS A 120 26.23 2.66 -5.28
CA HIS A 120 25.66 1.80 -6.32
C HIS A 120 25.29 2.55 -7.61
N CYS A 121 25.38 3.88 -7.58
CA CYS A 121 25.19 4.75 -8.73
C CYS A 121 26.54 5.44 -9.06
N PRO A 122 26.84 5.70 -10.34
CA PRO A 122 28.02 6.47 -10.74
C PRO A 122 27.94 7.96 -10.34
N MET A 123 26.73 8.44 -10.01
CA MET A 123 26.47 9.76 -9.42
C MET A 123 25.69 9.58 -8.11
N ALA A 124 25.65 10.61 -7.26
CA ALA A 124 24.81 10.56 -6.06
C ALA A 124 23.32 10.36 -6.45
N CYS A 125 22.67 9.41 -5.76
CA CYS A 125 21.29 9.05 -6.01
C CYS A 125 20.59 8.66 -4.71
N LEU A 126 19.28 8.89 -4.64
CA LEU A 126 18.43 8.32 -3.60
C LEU A 126 17.87 7.00 -4.11
N HIS A 127 18.20 5.90 -3.45
CA HIS A 127 17.48 4.65 -3.61
C HIS A 127 16.19 4.69 -2.79
N TRP A 128 15.06 4.57 -3.48
CA TRP A 128 13.72 4.56 -2.91
C TRP A 128 13.04 3.23 -3.19
N GLY A 129 12.71 2.50 -2.11
CA GLY A 129 12.08 1.19 -2.18
C GLY A 129 10.62 1.21 -1.74
N LEU A 130 9.85 0.25 -2.23
CA LEU A 130 8.47 -0.01 -1.82
C LEU A 130 8.26 -1.52 -1.63
N ARG A 131 7.60 -1.90 -0.54
CA ARG A 131 7.17 -3.28 -0.32
C ARG A 131 5.79 -3.40 0.32
N ARG A 132 5.16 -4.54 0.09
CA ARG A 132 3.95 -5.03 0.79
C ARG A 132 4.25 -6.39 1.40
N GLY A 133 4.34 -6.45 2.74
CA GLY A 133 4.84 -7.65 3.41
C GLY A 133 6.25 -8.01 2.91
N ALA A 134 6.40 -9.20 2.31
CA ALA A 134 7.66 -9.66 1.72
C ALA A 134 7.82 -9.31 0.22
N LEU A 135 6.77 -8.83 -0.44
CA LEU A 135 6.79 -8.53 -1.87
C LEU A 135 7.31 -7.12 -2.13
N TYR A 136 8.34 -6.99 -2.96
CA TYR A 136 8.79 -5.71 -3.48
C TYR A 136 7.92 -5.25 -4.64
N LEU A 137 7.61 -3.96 -4.68
CA LEU A 137 6.76 -3.34 -5.69
C LEU A 137 7.52 -2.17 -6.32
N ASN A 138 7.12 -1.78 -7.55
CA ASN A 138 7.65 -0.57 -8.17
C ASN A 138 7.14 0.67 -7.41
N PRO A 139 8.01 1.48 -6.76
CA PRO A 139 7.62 2.68 -6.02
C PRO A 139 7.03 3.79 -6.90
N LEU A 140 7.34 3.80 -8.21
CA LEU A 140 6.78 4.78 -9.15
C LEU A 140 5.26 4.68 -9.27
N ASN A 141 4.68 3.52 -8.97
CA ASN A 141 3.23 3.32 -8.92
C ASN A 141 2.53 4.19 -7.86
N LEU A 142 3.27 4.80 -6.93
CA LEU A 142 2.71 5.72 -5.93
C LEU A 142 2.57 7.14 -6.47
N VAL A 143 3.41 7.55 -7.42
CA VAL A 143 3.57 8.97 -7.82
C VAL A 143 3.28 9.22 -9.30
N GLN A 144 3.32 8.17 -10.13
CA GLN A 144 2.97 8.25 -11.54
C GLN A 144 1.54 7.75 -11.73
N ARG A 145 0.73 8.55 -12.42
CA ARG A 145 -0.60 8.13 -12.86
C ARG A 145 -0.45 7.15 -14.00
N GLN A 146 -1.15 6.01 -13.92
CA GLN A 146 -1.30 5.14 -15.08
C GLN A 146 -2.30 5.80 -16.04
N VAL A 147 -1.80 6.38 -17.12
CA VAL A 147 -2.64 6.84 -18.22
C VAL A 147 -2.97 5.61 -19.07
N ARG A 148 -4.26 5.31 -19.22
CA ARG A 148 -4.77 4.32 -20.18
C ARG A 148 -5.58 5.07 -21.20
N LEU A 149 -5.30 4.83 -22.48
CA LEU A 149 -6.15 5.34 -23.55
C LEU A 149 -7.51 4.65 -23.47
N LEU A 150 -8.57 5.43 -23.58
CA LEU A 150 -9.90 4.90 -23.81
C LEU A 150 -9.96 4.41 -25.26
N PRO A 151 -10.32 3.15 -25.54
CA PRO A 151 -10.54 2.73 -26.92
C PRO A 151 -11.67 3.55 -27.53
N LEU A 152 -11.38 4.22 -28.65
CA LEU A 152 -12.38 4.87 -29.48
C LEU A 152 -12.93 3.82 -30.43
N TRP A 153 -14.11 3.28 -30.13
CA TRP A 153 -14.83 2.44 -31.08
C TRP A 153 -15.60 3.33 -32.06
N HIS A 154 -15.41 3.08 -33.36
CA HIS A 154 -16.22 3.72 -34.39
C HIS A 154 -17.67 3.28 -34.19
N GLN A 155 -18.56 4.20 -33.80
CA GLN A 155 -19.99 3.93 -33.85
C GLN A 155 -20.36 3.85 -35.35
N PRO A 156 -21.01 2.79 -35.83
CA PRO A 156 -21.51 2.78 -37.20
C PRO A 156 -22.43 3.99 -37.36
N THR A 157 -22.13 4.86 -38.33
CA THR A 157 -23.07 5.91 -38.72
C THR A 157 -24.39 5.22 -39.06
N PRO A 158 -25.53 5.58 -38.47
CA PRO A 158 -26.81 5.06 -38.90
C PRO A 158 -26.93 5.35 -40.40
N THR A 159 -26.85 4.32 -41.23
CA THR A 159 -27.12 4.48 -42.66
C THR A 159 -28.57 4.91 -42.74
N ALA A 160 -28.78 6.17 -43.11
CA ALA A 160 -30.10 6.72 -43.41
C ALA A 160 -30.62 6.07 -44.70
N THR A 161 -31.02 4.81 -44.61
CA THR A 161 -31.71 4.09 -45.68
C THR A 161 -32.68 3.09 -45.08
N ALA A 162 -33.61 3.61 -44.29
CA ALA A 162 -34.90 2.98 -44.08
C ALA A 162 -35.91 4.09 -43.79
N THR A 163 -36.67 4.47 -44.82
CA THR A 163 -37.89 5.26 -44.64
C THR A 163 -38.76 4.53 -43.61
N PRO A 164 -39.12 5.16 -42.48
CA PRO A 164 -40.06 4.54 -41.54
C PRO A 164 -41.40 4.44 -42.25
N ARG A 165 -41.92 3.22 -42.44
CA ARG A 165 -43.35 3.04 -42.74
C ARG A 165 -44.15 3.54 -41.53
N PRO A 166 -45.27 4.26 -41.72
CA PRO A 166 -46.11 4.67 -40.60
C PRO A 166 -46.65 3.41 -39.94
N VAL A 167 -46.25 3.15 -38.69
CA VAL A 167 -46.93 2.19 -37.84
C VAL A 167 -47.94 3.00 -37.04
N ASP A 168 -49.22 2.79 -37.34
CA ASP A 168 -50.33 3.33 -36.58
C ASP A 168 -50.20 2.94 -35.10
N SER A 169 -50.22 3.94 -34.22
CA SER A 169 -50.52 3.75 -32.80
C SER A 169 -52.03 3.87 -32.63
N PRO A 170 -52.70 3.02 -31.81
CA PRO A 170 -52.50 3.13 -30.36
C PRO A 170 -52.74 1.83 -29.56
N SER A 171 -51.99 1.64 -28.47
CA SER A 171 -52.62 1.09 -27.26
C SER A 171 -51.92 1.54 -25.98
N ARG A 172 -52.73 2.23 -25.18
CA ARG A 172 -52.61 2.61 -23.78
C ARG A 172 -51.96 1.51 -22.93
N GLN A 173 -50.74 1.74 -22.44
CA GLN A 173 -50.16 0.91 -21.39
C GLN A 173 -50.73 1.31 -20.00
N PRO A 174 -51.07 0.33 -19.13
CA PRO A 174 -51.61 0.58 -17.80
C PRO A 174 -50.53 1.12 -16.85
N ARG A 175 -50.89 2.16 -16.09
CA ARG A 175 -50.09 2.67 -14.96
C ARG A 175 -49.88 1.55 -13.94
N MET A 176 -48.65 1.06 -13.81
CA MET A 176 -48.26 0.22 -12.68
C MET A 176 -48.17 1.10 -11.43
N ALA A 177 -49.09 0.87 -10.49
CA ALA A 177 -49.25 1.66 -9.28
C ALA A 177 -48.10 1.37 -8.30
N LEU A 178 -47.59 2.45 -7.70
CA LEU A 178 -46.57 2.50 -6.66
C LEU A 178 -47.13 2.03 -5.30
N ARG A 179 -47.56 0.77 -5.19
CA ARG A 179 -48.14 0.22 -3.96
C ARG A 179 -47.68 -1.22 -3.71
N ASP A 180 -46.40 -1.46 -3.51
CA ASP A 180 -45.92 -2.75 -2.93
C ASP A 180 -44.64 -2.62 -2.06
N ALA A 181 -44.19 -1.41 -1.73
CA ALA A 181 -42.92 -1.19 -1.03
C ALA A 181 -43.03 -1.16 0.52
N ALA A 182 -43.88 -1.98 1.13
CA ALA A 182 -44.07 -1.97 2.58
C ALA A 182 -44.18 -3.38 3.19
N THR A 183 -43.09 -4.15 3.18
CA THR A 183 -42.95 -5.37 4.03
C THR A 183 -41.50 -5.85 4.26
N ALA A 184 -40.48 -5.00 4.11
CA ALA A 184 -39.08 -5.44 4.13
C ALA A 184 -38.23 -4.97 5.34
N THR A 185 -38.84 -4.60 6.47
CA THR A 185 -38.08 -4.17 7.68
C THR A 185 -37.78 -5.29 8.68
N GLY A 186 -38.31 -6.49 8.51
CA GLY A 186 -38.08 -7.62 9.44
C GLY A 186 -36.78 -8.41 9.23
N GLY A 187 -36.25 -8.47 7.99
CA GLY A 187 -35.13 -9.37 7.65
C GLY A 187 -33.72 -8.83 7.93
N ALA A 188 -33.56 -7.51 8.04
CA ALA A 188 -32.24 -6.88 8.08
C ALA A 188 -31.48 -7.12 9.41
N LEU A 189 -32.20 -7.18 10.53
CA LEU A 189 -31.59 -7.33 11.86
C LEU A 189 -31.11 -8.75 12.12
N SER A 190 -31.85 -9.75 11.65
CA SER A 190 -31.51 -11.18 11.79
C SER A 190 -30.28 -11.57 10.97
N GLY A 191 -30.15 -11.05 9.74
CA GLY A 191 -29.00 -11.30 8.88
C GLY A 191 -27.70 -10.69 9.43
N MET A 192 -27.78 -9.52 10.07
CA MET A 192 -26.62 -8.85 10.68
C MET A 192 -26.07 -9.64 11.87
N LEU A 193 -26.94 -10.16 12.75
CA LEU A 193 -26.51 -10.94 13.92
C LEU A 193 -25.79 -12.24 13.52
N LEU A 194 -26.28 -12.93 12.48
CA LEU A 194 -25.66 -14.15 11.98
C LEU A 194 -24.26 -13.89 11.38
N ALA A 195 -24.10 -12.81 10.62
CA ALA A 195 -22.83 -12.43 10.03
C ALA A 195 -21.78 -12.06 11.10
N PHE A 196 -22.18 -11.34 12.15
CA PHE A 196 -21.28 -10.99 13.26
C PHE A 196 -20.84 -12.23 14.08
N ALA A 197 -21.76 -13.17 14.33
CA ALA A 197 -21.43 -14.41 15.05
C ALA A 197 -20.41 -15.28 14.27
N LEU A 198 -20.61 -15.43 12.96
CA LEU A 198 -19.69 -16.19 12.09
C LEU A 198 -18.30 -15.52 12.00
N ALA A 199 -18.25 -14.19 11.86
CA ALA A 199 -17.00 -13.45 11.83
C ALA A 199 -16.22 -13.55 13.16
N PHE A 200 -16.92 -13.53 14.29
CA PHE A 200 -16.31 -13.66 15.61
C PHE A 200 -15.74 -15.07 15.84
N ALA A 201 -16.48 -16.12 15.48
CA ALA A 201 -16.02 -17.50 15.58
C ALA A 201 -14.76 -17.74 14.71
N TRP A 202 -14.76 -17.24 13.47
CA TRP A 202 -13.62 -17.35 12.56
C TRP A 202 -12.37 -16.59 13.03
N ARG A 203 -12.55 -15.41 13.65
CA ARG A 203 -11.43 -14.64 14.22
C ARG A 203 -10.81 -15.37 15.41
N ARG A 204 -11.61 -16.02 16.25
CA ARG A 204 -11.14 -16.78 17.42
C ARG A 204 -10.35 -18.03 17.01
N THR A 205 -10.79 -18.76 15.99
CA THR A 205 -10.06 -19.93 15.47
C THR A 205 -8.76 -19.54 14.76
N ARG A 206 -8.72 -18.45 13.98
CA ARG A 206 -7.48 -17.94 13.37
C ARG A 206 -6.44 -17.47 14.39
N LEU A 207 -6.86 -16.84 15.49
CA LEU A 207 -5.94 -16.42 16.55
C LEU A 207 -5.30 -17.61 17.28
N ARG A 208 -6.06 -18.68 17.54
CA ARG A 208 -5.53 -19.93 18.10
C ARG A 208 -4.52 -20.60 17.16
N PHE A 209 -4.80 -20.67 15.86
CA PHE A 209 -3.86 -21.21 14.87
C PHE A 209 -2.56 -20.37 14.78
N ARG A 210 -2.66 -19.04 14.85
CA ARG A 210 -1.51 -18.13 14.77
C ARG A 210 -0.62 -18.19 16.01
N MET A 211 -1.19 -18.48 17.19
CA MET A 211 -0.39 -18.74 18.40
C MET A 211 0.33 -20.08 18.34
N HIS A 212 -0.30 -21.14 17.82
CA HIS A 212 0.35 -22.44 17.67
C HIS A 212 1.52 -22.41 16.68
N ARG A 213 1.40 -21.63 15.60
CA ARG A 213 2.47 -21.46 14.59
C ARG A 213 3.66 -20.63 15.07
N ARG A 214 3.52 -19.83 16.14
CA ARG A 214 4.64 -19.08 16.74
C ARG A 214 5.56 -19.93 17.61
N ARG A 215 5.18 -21.16 17.97
CA ARG A 215 5.97 -22.04 18.83
C ARG A 215 6.76 -23.13 18.10
N ARG A 216 6.57 -23.32 16.79
CA ARG A 216 7.36 -24.27 16.00
C ARG A 216 8.23 -23.52 15.00
N GLN A 217 9.55 -23.60 15.16
CA GLN A 217 10.48 -23.16 14.14
C GLN A 217 10.26 -24.00 12.86
N PRO A 218 10.32 -23.41 11.66
CA PRO A 218 10.21 -24.16 10.42
C PRO A 218 11.38 -25.18 10.32
N PRO A 219 11.13 -26.39 9.78
CA PRO A 219 12.22 -27.33 9.53
C PRO A 219 13.25 -26.70 8.58
N GLY A 220 14.54 -26.80 8.92
CA GLY A 220 15.66 -26.28 8.13
C GLY A 220 16.15 -24.87 8.48
N VAL A 221 15.58 -24.20 9.50
CA VAL A 221 16.09 -22.90 9.97
C VAL A 221 17.08 -23.08 11.12
N ILE A 222 18.35 -22.77 10.87
CA ILE A 222 19.41 -22.79 11.88
C ILE A 222 19.12 -21.73 12.94
N ASN A 223 19.03 -22.16 14.20
CA ASN A 223 18.79 -21.27 15.33
C ASN A 223 20.11 -20.59 15.76
N LEU A 224 20.37 -19.40 15.23
CA LEU A 224 21.59 -18.62 15.50
C LEU A 224 21.78 -18.26 16.98
N SER A 225 20.72 -18.26 17.81
CA SER A 225 20.85 -18.04 19.26
C SER A 225 21.34 -19.30 19.99
N GLN A 226 20.90 -20.46 19.54
CA GLN A 226 21.34 -21.77 20.02
C GLN A 226 22.77 -22.07 19.54
N GLU A 227 23.08 -21.78 18.28
CA GLU A 227 24.42 -21.97 17.72
C GLU A 227 25.48 -21.07 18.39
N ARG A 228 25.09 -19.85 18.78
CA ARG A 228 25.95 -18.92 19.51
C ARG A 228 26.18 -19.35 20.97
N HIS A 229 25.25 -20.09 21.56
CA HIS A 229 25.45 -20.72 22.88
C HIS A 229 26.38 -21.94 22.78
N LEU A 230 26.22 -22.77 21.76
CA LEU A 230 27.08 -23.95 21.55
C LEU A 230 28.54 -23.58 21.25
N ARG A 231 28.78 -22.45 20.57
CA ARG A 231 30.13 -21.93 20.29
C ARG A 231 30.74 -21.11 21.44
N ARG A 232 30.04 -20.98 22.58
CA ARG A 232 30.48 -20.25 23.77
C ARG A 232 30.74 -21.16 24.97
N ALA A 233 30.96 -22.46 24.75
CA ALA A 233 31.59 -23.29 25.76
C ALA A 233 33.10 -22.95 25.82
N PRO A 234 33.70 -22.89 27.02
CA PRO A 234 35.07 -22.43 27.25
C PRO A 234 36.14 -23.32 26.62
#